data_AF-A0A315ZWZ5-F1
#
_entry.id   AF-A0A315ZWZ5-F1
#
_cell.length_a   1.000
_cell.length_b   1.000
_cell.length_c   1.000
_cell.angle_alpha   90.00
_cell.angle_beta   90.00
_cell.angle_gamma   90.00
#
_symmetry.space_group_name_H-M   'P 1'
#
loop_
_entity.id
_entity.type
_entity.pdbx_description
1 polymer ?
#
loop_
_entity_poly.entity_id
_entity_poly.type
_entity_poly.pdbx_seq_one_letter_code
_entity_poly.pdbx_strand_id
1 'polypeptide(L)'
;MSIDVKQIQKNYELFSDQEIVKIATHDVINLAPEAVEILIQQIEKRNLDASLLESVKLQAEPLSEKEFNVYFQAITHMKCPECGEKNGTLQGHLIRKVMSFIVLTYSSKRPIICCSDCGESEKQSSLIKTFLLGWWGLPFGILKTPYYLISHFLDRGKLDQISDQIIADFIHLNYPIIRKNFSNEDAIQELVYHYNHKS
;
A
#
# COMPACT_ATOMS: atom_id res chain seq x y z
N MET A 1 -12.31 -15.06 7.67
CA MET A 1 -11.80 -16.27 8.34
C MET A 1 -11.35 -15.83 9.72
N SER A 2 -12.02 -16.27 10.79
CA SER A 2 -11.57 -15.98 12.15
C SER A 2 -10.34 -16.83 12.43
N ILE A 3 -9.20 -16.19 12.57
CA ILE A 3 -7.99 -16.83 13.08
C ILE A 3 -8.30 -17.30 14.51
N ASP A 4 -8.16 -18.61 14.77
CA ASP A 4 -8.39 -19.15 16.12
C ASP A 4 -7.16 -18.87 17.00
N VAL A 5 -7.26 -17.81 17.81
CA VAL A 5 -6.23 -17.37 18.77
C VAL A 5 -5.74 -18.53 19.64
N LYS A 6 -6.61 -19.48 20.00
CA LYS A 6 -6.23 -20.64 20.82
C LYS A 6 -5.32 -21.61 20.07
N GLN A 7 -5.53 -21.75 18.76
CA GLN A 7 -4.69 -22.60 17.92
C GLN A 7 -3.29 -21.98 17.74
N ILE A 8 -3.20 -20.65 17.57
CA ILE A 8 -1.91 -19.95 17.53
C ILE A 8 -1.16 -20.13 18.85
N GLN A 9 -1.83 -19.95 19.98
CA GLN A 9 -1.22 -20.10 21.30
C GLN A 9 -0.63 -21.50 21.50
N LYS A 10 -1.40 -22.55 21.19
CA LYS A 10 -0.92 -23.94 21.26
C LYS A 10 0.30 -24.18 20.37
N ASN A 11 0.33 -23.63 19.17
CA ASN A 11 1.47 -23.79 18.27
C ASN A 11 2.73 -23.12 18.85
N TYR A 12 2.60 -21.91 19.41
CA TYR A 12 3.71 -21.19 20.02
C TYR A 12 4.22 -21.84 21.32
N GLU A 13 3.35 -22.54 22.05
CA GLU A 13 3.78 -23.33 23.21
C GLU A 13 4.68 -24.52 22.83
N LEU A 14 4.54 -25.05 21.61
CA LEU A 14 5.35 -26.17 21.11
C LEU A 14 6.72 -25.73 20.57
N PHE A 15 6.91 -24.44 20.29
CA PHE A 15 8.18 -23.91 19.80
C PHE A 15 9.26 -23.94 20.88
N SER A 16 10.46 -24.29 20.49
CA SER A 16 11.68 -24.16 21.28
C SER A 16 12.04 -22.68 21.51
N ASP A 17 12.91 -22.42 22.48
CA ASP A 17 13.37 -21.06 22.76
C ASP A 17 14.12 -20.46 21.56
N GLN A 18 14.85 -21.27 20.80
CA GLN A 18 15.52 -20.82 19.58
C GLN A 18 14.52 -20.37 18.50
N GLU A 19 13.41 -21.08 18.35
CA GLU A 19 12.34 -20.70 17.41
C GLU A 19 11.65 -19.40 17.85
N ILE A 20 11.35 -19.26 19.14
CA ILE A 20 10.79 -18.01 19.70
C ILE A 20 11.74 -16.83 19.47
N VAL A 21 13.03 -17.01 19.76
CA VAL A 21 14.05 -15.98 19.54
C VAL A 21 14.15 -15.61 18.06
N LYS A 22 14.13 -16.59 17.16
CA LYS A 22 14.18 -16.36 15.70
C LYS A 22 13.00 -15.53 15.23
N ILE A 23 11.79 -15.90 15.65
CA ILE A 23 10.56 -15.18 15.30
C ILE A 23 10.62 -13.74 15.83
N ALA A 24 11.01 -13.58 17.10
CA ALA A 24 11.12 -12.29 17.77
C ALA A 24 12.17 -11.35 17.17
N THR A 25 13.20 -11.89 16.52
CA THR A 25 14.26 -11.11 15.88
C THR A 25 13.98 -10.76 14.42
N HIS A 26 13.23 -11.59 13.69
CA HIS A 26 13.15 -11.46 12.22
C HIS A 26 11.73 -11.33 11.67
N ASP A 27 10.71 -11.83 12.38
CA ASP A 27 9.39 -12.09 11.80
C ASP A 27 8.24 -11.28 12.43
N VAL A 28 8.50 -10.55 13.53
CA VAL A 28 7.47 -9.78 14.28
C VAL A 28 6.65 -8.86 13.38
N ILE A 29 7.31 -8.20 12.44
CA ILE A 29 6.71 -7.25 11.50
C ILE A 29 5.62 -7.89 10.60
N ASN A 30 5.67 -9.21 10.40
CA ASN A 30 4.72 -9.96 9.58
C ASN A 30 3.65 -10.70 10.42
N LEU A 31 3.72 -10.60 11.75
CA LEU A 31 2.76 -11.26 12.63
C LEU A 31 1.48 -10.44 12.74
N ALA A 32 0.35 -11.15 12.85
CA ALA A 32 -0.89 -10.52 13.27
C ALA A 32 -0.74 -9.99 14.72
N PRO A 33 -1.43 -8.89 15.09
CA PRO A 33 -1.32 -8.32 16.44
C PRO A 33 -1.55 -9.34 17.55
N GLU A 34 -2.50 -10.26 17.36
CA GLU A 34 -2.81 -11.33 18.33
C GLU A 34 -1.64 -12.32 18.47
N ALA A 35 -0.92 -12.60 17.38
CA ALA A 35 0.27 -13.45 17.41
C ALA A 35 1.47 -12.76 18.06
N VAL A 36 1.59 -11.44 17.91
CA VAL A 36 2.60 -10.64 18.63
C VAL A 36 2.35 -10.66 20.14
N GLU A 37 1.09 -10.50 20.58
CA GLU A 37 0.75 -10.59 22.01
C GLU A 37 1.10 -11.97 22.57
N ILE A 38 0.77 -13.05 21.85
CA ILE A 38 1.14 -14.42 22.25
C ILE A 38 2.66 -14.59 22.31
N LEU A 39 3.40 -14.04 21.34
CA LEU A 39 4.86 -14.09 21.33
C LEU A 39 5.46 -13.39 22.55
N ILE A 40 4.97 -12.19 22.90
CA ILE A 40 5.40 -11.44 24.09
C ILE A 40 5.14 -12.28 25.35
N GLN A 41 3.95 -12.87 25.47
CA GLN A 41 3.62 -13.75 26.61
C GLN A 41 4.57 -14.95 26.72
N GLN A 42 4.98 -15.57 25.60
CA GLN A 42 5.93 -16.67 25.62
C GLN A 42 7.33 -16.22 26.05
N ILE A 43 7.79 -15.06 25.57
CA ILE A 43 9.10 -14.48 25.95
C ILE A 43 9.13 -14.21 27.46
N GLU A 44 8.06 -13.62 28.02
CA GLU A 44 7.93 -13.36 29.46
C GLU A 44 7.86 -14.66 30.27
N LYS A 45 6.99 -15.60 29.86
CA LYS A 45 6.80 -16.89 30.55
C LYS A 45 8.08 -17.72 30.64
N ARG A 46 8.93 -17.62 29.61
CA ARG A 46 10.19 -18.37 29.48
C ARG A 46 11.39 -17.62 30.03
N ASN A 47 11.19 -16.38 30.51
CA ASN A 47 12.24 -15.52 31.04
C ASN A 47 13.41 -15.36 30.05
N LEU A 48 13.07 -15.19 28.77
CA LEU A 48 14.03 -14.90 27.70
C LEU A 48 14.53 -13.45 27.82
N ASP A 49 15.59 -13.12 27.09
CA ASP A 49 16.29 -11.82 27.19
C ASP A 49 15.34 -10.61 27.19
N ALA A 50 15.52 -9.70 28.14
CA ALA A 50 14.73 -8.47 28.24
C ALA A 50 14.88 -7.57 26.99
N SER A 51 16.05 -7.58 26.34
CA SER A 51 16.28 -6.80 25.11
C SER A 51 15.46 -7.33 23.92
N LEU A 52 15.16 -8.62 23.91
CA LEU A 52 14.30 -9.26 22.90
C LEU A 52 12.87 -8.76 23.02
N LEU A 53 12.36 -8.65 24.25
CA LEU A 53 11.01 -8.17 24.52
C LEU A 53 10.83 -6.71 24.11
N GLU A 54 11.83 -5.86 24.40
CA GLU A 54 11.83 -4.47 23.97
C GLU A 54 11.89 -4.34 22.44
N SER A 55 12.70 -5.18 21.79
CA SER A 55 12.80 -5.23 20.31
C SER A 55 11.50 -5.65 19.65
N VAL A 56 10.76 -6.62 20.22
CA VAL A 56 9.45 -7.07 19.73
C VAL A 56 8.41 -5.97 19.88
N LYS A 57 8.37 -5.31 21.04
CA LYS A 57 7.44 -4.20 21.30
C LYS A 57 7.66 -3.05 20.34
N LEU A 58 8.92 -2.62 20.17
CA LEU A 58 9.28 -1.58 19.22
C LEU A 58 8.84 -1.94 17.80
N GLN A 59 9.07 -3.18 17.34
CA GLN A 59 8.65 -3.64 16.02
C GLN A 59 7.13 -3.69 15.84
N ALA A 60 6.39 -3.96 16.92
CA ALA A 60 4.94 -4.04 16.94
C ALA A 60 4.24 -2.69 17.11
N GLU A 61 5.00 -1.62 17.41
CA GLU A 61 4.40 -0.30 17.62
C GLU A 61 3.67 0.19 16.36
N PRO A 62 2.45 0.73 16.55
CA PRO A 62 1.70 1.32 15.45
C PRO A 62 2.47 2.52 14.88
N LEU A 63 2.23 2.78 13.59
CA LEU A 63 2.83 3.92 12.90
C LEU A 63 2.55 5.23 13.64
N SER A 64 3.60 5.88 14.15
CA SER A 64 3.47 7.18 14.80
C SER A 64 3.28 8.31 13.78
N GLU A 65 2.69 9.43 14.19
CA GLU A 65 2.50 10.61 13.32
C GLU A 65 3.85 11.17 12.82
N LYS A 66 4.89 11.10 13.66
CA LYS A 66 6.24 11.55 13.28
C LYS A 66 6.85 10.65 12.21
N GLU A 67 6.79 9.33 12.38
CA GLU A 67 7.25 8.38 11.36
C GLU A 67 6.45 8.51 10.07
N PHE A 68 5.12 8.66 10.17
CA PHE A 68 4.26 8.87 9.01
C PHE A 68 4.73 10.09 8.20
N ASN A 69 4.95 11.23 8.86
CA ASN A 69 5.40 12.45 8.19
C ASN A 69 6.78 12.28 7.55
N VAL A 70 7.70 11.56 8.21
CA VAL A 70 9.02 11.25 7.65
C VAL A 70 8.90 10.37 6.40
N TYR A 71 8.06 9.34 6.43
CA TYR A 71 7.84 8.44 5.29
C TYR A 71 7.14 9.16 4.14
N PHE A 72 6.13 9.97 4.45
CA PHE A 72 5.40 10.77 3.48
C PHE A 72 6.34 11.73 2.75
N GLN A 73 7.20 12.44 3.47
CA GLN A 73 8.20 13.34 2.88
C GLN A 73 9.23 12.58 2.05
N ALA A 74 9.72 11.43 2.52
CA ALA A 74 10.69 10.63 1.76
C ALA A 74 10.10 10.12 0.44
N ILE A 75 8.89 9.55 0.48
CA ILE A 75 8.20 9.02 -0.71
C ILE A 75 7.87 10.14 -1.70
N THR A 76 7.45 11.31 -1.23
CA THR A 76 7.13 12.45 -2.13
C THR A 76 8.36 13.04 -2.82
N HIS A 77 9.58 12.81 -2.32
CA HIS A 77 10.81 13.43 -2.84
C HIS A 77 11.79 12.45 -3.51
N MET A 78 11.43 11.17 -3.60
CA MET A 78 12.23 10.17 -4.29
C MET A 78 12.10 10.27 -5.82
N LYS A 79 12.95 9.53 -6.54
CA LYS A 79 12.86 9.42 -8.01
C LYS A 79 11.53 8.78 -8.44
N CYS A 80 10.99 9.23 -9.56
CA CYS A 80 9.77 8.64 -10.10
C CYS A 80 10.02 7.16 -10.48
N PRO A 81 9.21 6.21 -9.97
CA PRO A 81 9.38 4.79 -10.29
C PRO A 81 9.08 4.46 -11.76
N GLU A 82 8.33 5.31 -12.46
CA GLU A 82 7.92 5.09 -13.86
C GLU A 82 8.96 5.57 -14.87
N CYS A 83 9.54 6.76 -14.66
CA CYS A 83 10.49 7.35 -15.61
C CYS A 83 11.94 7.42 -15.08
N GLY A 84 12.18 7.15 -13.79
CA GLY A 84 13.49 7.23 -13.16
C GLY A 84 14.01 8.65 -12.88
N GLU A 85 13.33 9.67 -13.41
CA GLU A 85 13.72 11.08 -13.26
C GLU A 85 13.26 11.69 -11.93
N LYS A 86 13.99 12.71 -11.45
CA LYS A 86 13.54 13.61 -10.37
C LYS A 86 12.70 14.75 -10.95
N ASN A 87 11.60 14.42 -11.61
CA ASN A 87 10.69 15.40 -12.23
C ASN A 87 9.68 15.97 -11.21
N GLY A 88 10.18 16.64 -10.18
CA GLY A 88 9.34 17.21 -9.12
C GLY A 88 8.92 16.19 -8.06
N THR A 89 7.92 16.56 -7.24
CA THR A 89 7.41 15.70 -6.17
C THR A 89 6.51 14.59 -6.72
N LEU A 90 6.63 13.39 -6.14
CA LEU A 90 5.69 12.31 -6.44
C LEU A 90 4.33 12.63 -5.84
N GLN A 91 3.28 12.30 -6.60
CA GLN A 91 1.90 12.53 -6.25
C GLN A 91 1.10 11.24 -6.43
N GLY A 92 0.05 11.08 -5.64
CA GLY A 92 -0.95 10.05 -5.85
C GLY A 92 -1.89 10.43 -7.00
N HIS A 93 -2.08 9.53 -7.96
CA HIS A 93 -2.99 9.67 -9.08
C HIS A 93 -4.00 8.54 -9.11
N LEU A 94 -5.29 8.87 -9.17
CA LEU A 94 -6.34 7.88 -9.32
C LEU A 94 -6.69 7.66 -10.79
N ILE A 95 -6.19 6.57 -11.37
CA ILE A 95 -6.44 6.21 -12.76
C ILE A 95 -7.77 5.47 -12.87
N ARG A 96 -8.64 5.95 -13.75
CA ARG A 96 -9.94 5.33 -14.01
C ARG A 96 -10.04 4.93 -15.47
N LYS A 97 -10.51 3.71 -15.71
CA LYS A 97 -10.71 3.19 -17.05
C LYS A 97 -12.01 2.42 -17.15
N VAL A 98 -12.75 2.63 -18.23
CA VAL A 98 -13.93 1.84 -18.58
C VAL A 98 -13.76 1.31 -20.00
N MET A 99 -14.05 0.03 -20.21
CA MET A 99 -14.11 -0.59 -21.52
C MET A 99 -15.41 -1.39 -21.60
N SER A 100 -16.16 -1.23 -22.68
CA SER A 100 -17.40 -1.94 -22.92
C SER A 100 -17.35 -2.65 -24.27
N PHE A 101 -17.93 -3.84 -24.34
CA PHE A 101 -18.06 -4.65 -25.53
C PHE A 101 -19.48 -5.24 -25.56
N ILE A 102 -20.42 -4.61 -26.26
CA ILE A 102 -21.82 -5.03 -26.53
C ILE A 102 -22.61 -5.49 -25.29
N VAL A 103 -22.23 -6.63 -24.69
CA VAL A 103 -22.85 -7.25 -23.51
C VAL A 103 -21.98 -7.13 -22.23
N LEU A 104 -20.68 -6.85 -22.35
CA LEU A 104 -19.74 -6.80 -21.21
C LEU A 104 -19.25 -5.38 -20.95
N THR A 105 -19.13 -4.99 -19.69
CA THR A 105 -18.55 -3.72 -19.27
C THR A 105 -17.53 -3.98 -18.17
N TYR A 106 -16.27 -3.67 -18.45
CA TYR A 106 -15.17 -3.69 -17.51
C TYR A 106 -14.86 -2.27 -17.04
N SER A 107 -14.68 -2.09 -15.74
CA SER A 107 -14.23 -0.82 -15.17
C SER A 107 -13.17 -1.06 -14.11
N SER A 108 -12.10 -0.27 -14.12
CA SER A 108 -11.06 -0.30 -13.11
C SER A 108 -10.81 1.08 -12.52
N LYS A 109 -10.44 1.09 -11.24
CA LYS A 109 -9.93 2.25 -10.50
C LYS A 109 -8.61 1.82 -9.87
N ARG A 110 -7.51 2.46 -10.26
CA ARG A 110 -6.16 2.09 -9.82
C ARG A 110 -5.45 3.33 -9.27
N PRO A 111 -5.15 3.40 -7.98
CA PRO A 111 -4.23 4.41 -7.45
C PRO A 111 -2.80 4.10 -7.91
N ILE A 112 -2.06 5.13 -8.29
CA ILE A 112 -0.63 5.05 -8.59
C ILE A 112 0.09 6.22 -7.93
N ILE A 113 1.39 6.07 -7.62
CA ILE A 113 2.24 7.13 -7.09
C ILE A 113 3.37 7.38 -8.10
N CYS A 114 3.39 8.55 -8.71
CA CYS A 114 4.39 8.93 -9.71
C CYS A 114 4.48 10.47 -9.86
N CYS A 115 5.43 10.96 -10.66
CA CYS A 115 5.51 12.39 -10.96
C CYS A 115 4.27 12.88 -11.75
N SER A 116 4.08 14.19 -11.80
CA SER A 116 2.95 14.81 -12.50
C SER A 116 2.83 14.37 -13.96
N ASP A 117 3.95 14.29 -14.67
CA ASP A 117 3.98 14.02 -16.11
C ASP A 117 3.58 12.58 -16.42
N CYS A 118 4.12 11.61 -15.67
CA CYS A 118 3.74 10.20 -15.78
C CYS A 118 2.27 9.99 -15.41
N GLY A 119 1.81 10.64 -14.33
CA GLY A 119 0.42 10.54 -13.88
C GLY A 119 -0.57 11.12 -14.90
N GLU A 120 -0.27 12.28 -15.47
CA GLU A 120 -1.11 12.90 -16.49
C GLU A 120 -1.11 12.11 -17.80
N SER A 121 0.04 11.57 -18.22
CA SER A 121 0.14 10.69 -19.39
C SER A 121 -0.74 9.44 -19.24
N GLU A 122 -0.69 8.78 -18.08
CA GLU A 122 -1.54 7.61 -17.78
C GLU A 122 -3.04 7.95 -17.70
N LYS A 123 -3.38 9.11 -17.12
CA LYS A 123 -4.76 9.62 -17.11
C LYS A 123 -5.26 9.85 -18.53
N GLN A 124 -4.49 10.52 -19.39
CA GLN A 124 -4.88 10.78 -20.77
C GLN A 124 -5.02 9.50 -21.58
N SER A 125 -4.08 8.56 -21.46
CA SER A 125 -4.16 7.24 -22.07
C SER A 125 -5.44 6.49 -21.65
N SER A 126 -5.77 6.54 -20.37
CA SER A 126 -6.98 5.89 -19.82
C SER A 126 -8.27 6.59 -20.24
N LEU A 127 -8.26 7.92 -20.35
CA LEU A 127 -9.37 8.72 -20.87
C LEU A 127 -9.64 8.41 -22.33
N ILE A 128 -8.61 8.38 -23.18
CA ILE A 128 -8.74 8.06 -24.61
C ILE A 128 -9.33 6.65 -24.77
N LYS A 129 -8.79 5.67 -24.03
CA LYS A 129 -9.33 4.29 -24.04
C LYS A 129 -10.79 4.26 -23.58
N THR A 130 -11.13 5.00 -22.53
CA THR A 130 -12.50 5.09 -22.00
C THR A 130 -13.45 5.75 -22.99
N PHE A 131 -13.02 6.82 -23.65
CA PHE A 131 -13.80 7.50 -24.67
C PHE A 131 -13.93 6.67 -25.96
N LEU A 132 -12.95 5.87 -26.34
CA LEU A 132 -13.07 5.06 -27.56
C LEU A 132 -13.84 3.76 -27.31
N LEU A 133 -13.70 3.17 -26.12
CA LEU A 133 -14.17 1.81 -25.85
C LEU A 133 -15.30 1.74 -24.81
N GLY A 134 -15.61 2.81 -24.09
CA GLY A 134 -16.60 2.78 -23.02
C GLY A 134 -18.06 2.69 -23.50
N TRP A 135 -18.35 3.14 -24.73
CA TRP A 135 -19.73 3.33 -25.21
C TRP A 135 -20.38 2.09 -25.81
N TRP A 136 -19.60 1.07 -26.18
CA TRP A 136 -20.12 -0.04 -26.98
C TRP A 136 -21.02 -1.02 -26.21
N GLY A 137 -21.25 -0.84 -24.91
CA GLY A 137 -22.13 -1.68 -24.10
C GLY A 137 -23.50 -1.05 -23.86
N LEU A 138 -24.58 -1.75 -24.22
CA LEU A 138 -25.95 -1.33 -23.92
C LEU A 138 -26.48 -2.07 -22.68
N PRO A 139 -27.12 -1.41 -21.69
CA PRO A 139 -27.29 0.04 -21.53
C PRO A 139 -26.13 0.74 -20.78
N PHE A 140 -25.24 -0.03 -20.14
CA PHE A 140 -24.33 0.49 -19.11
C PHE A 140 -23.17 1.35 -19.63
N GLY A 141 -22.70 1.12 -20.85
CA GLY A 141 -21.62 1.89 -21.46
C GLY A 141 -22.00 3.35 -21.73
N ILE A 142 -23.24 3.57 -22.17
CA ILE A 142 -23.78 4.92 -22.43
C ILE A 142 -23.93 5.74 -21.14
N LEU A 143 -24.24 5.11 -20.01
CA LEU A 143 -24.42 5.79 -18.71
C LEU A 143 -23.11 5.95 -17.94
N LYS A 144 -22.25 4.93 -17.92
CA LYS A 144 -21.00 4.97 -17.13
C LYS A 144 -19.95 5.88 -17.77
N THR A 145 -19.79 5.84 -19.09
CA THR A 145 -18.75 6.63 -19.75
C THR A 145 -18.85 8.14 -19.49
N PRO A 146 -20.03 8.81 -19.59
CA PRO A 146 -20.12 10.24 -19.27
C PRO A 146 -19.88 10.52 -17.77
N TYR A 147 -20.33 9.63 -16.87
CA TYR A 147 -19.99 9.76 -15.44
C TYR A 147 -18.48 9.75 -15.19
N TYR A 148 -17.76 8.81 -15.83
CA TYR A 148 -16.30 8.72 -15.67
C TYR A 148 -15.59 9.93 -16.28
N LEU A 149 -16.02 10.42 -17.45
CA LEU A 149 -15.49 11.64 -18.05
C LEU A 149 -15.73 12.87 -17.16
N ILE A 150 -16.92 13.04 -16.59
CA ILE A 150 -17.22 14.15 -15.67
C ILE A 150 -16.38 14.03 -14.39
N SER A 151 -16.25 12.83 -13.82
CA SER A 151 -15.46 12.62 -12.60
C SER A 151 -13.99 13.00 -12.79
N HIS A 152 -13.43 12.78 -13.98
CA HIS A 152 -12.07 13.23 -14.31
C HIS A 152 -11.91 14.76 -14.18
N PHE A 153 -12.91 15.54 -14.60
CA PHE A 153 -12.87 17.00 -14.46
C PHE A 153 -13.11 17.45 -13.01
N LEU A 154 -13.99 16.77 -12.27
CA LEU A 154 -14.26 17.08 -10.86
C LEU A 154 -13.05 16.79 -9.95
N ASP A 155 -12.32 15.72 -10.25
CA ASP A 155 -11.12 15.35 -9.49
C ASP A 155 -10.01 16.39 -9.57
N ARG A 156 -9.98 17.22 -10.62
CA ARG A 156 -9.00 18.32 -10.74
C ARG A 156 -9.11 19.32 -9.58
N GLY A 157 -10.29 19.50 -9.00
CA GLY A 157 -10.50 20.37 -7.85
C GLY A 157 -10.08 19.76 -6.50
N LYS A 158 -9.66 18.49 -6.47
CA LYS A 158 -9.30 17.74 -5.26
C LYS A 158 -7.97 16.99 -5.38
N LEU A 159 -7.10 17.44 -6.28
CA LEU A 159 -5.86 16.71 -6.61
C LEU A 159 -4.99 16.48 -5.37
N ASP A 160 -4.77 17.50 -4.56
CA ASP A 160 -3.92 17.40 -3.37
C ASP A 160 -4.52 16.41 -2.36
N GLN A 161 -5.82 16.53 -2.06
CA GLN A 161 -6.49 15.61 -1.14
C GLN A 161 -6.46 14.15 -1.63
N ILE A 162 -6.67 13.91 -2.92
CA ILE A 162 -6.61 12.57 -3.52
C ILE A 162 -5.17 12.04 -3.49
N SER A 163 -4.21 12.89 -3.81
CA SER A 163 -2.79 12.56 -3.80
C SER A 163 -2.34 12.12 -2.41
N ASP A 164 -2.61 12.96 -1.41
CA ASP A 164 -2.22 12.72 -0.02
C ASP A 164 -2.88 11.45 0.52
N GLN A 165 -4.16 11.22 0.22
CA GLN A 165 -4.86 10.00 0.63
C GLN A 165 -4.23 8.74 0.03
N ILE A 166 -3.89 8.75 -1.26
CA ILE A 166 -3.28 7.60 -1.92
C ILE A 166 -1.91 7.27 -1.30
N ILE A 167 -1.10 8.29 -1.03
CA ILE A 167 0.22 8.10 -0.41
C ILE A 167 0.05 7.63 1.04
N ALA A 168 -0.90 8.19 1.79
CA ALA A 168 -1.21 7.75 3.14
C ALA A 168 -1.64 6.28 3.19
N ASP A 169 -2.56 5.88 2.30
CA ASP A 169 -3.03 4.50 2.18
C ASP A 169 -1.88 3.55 1.84
N PHE A 170 -0.99 3.96 0.92
CA PHE A 170 0.21 3.21 0.59
C PHE A 170 1.12 3.01 1.81
N ILE A 171 1.37 4.07 2.58
CA ILE A 171 2.21 3.99 3.79
C ILE A 171 1.59 3.06 4.81
N HIS A 172 0.29 3.21 5.11
CA HIS A 172 -0.39 2.34 6.08
C HIS A 172 -0.39 0.87 5.65
N LEU A 173 -0.64 0.61 4.36
CA LEU A 173 -0.66 -0.76 3.83
C LEU A 173 0.71 -1.43 3.87
N ASN A 174 1.79 -0.66 3.72
CA ASN A 174 3.14 -1.18 3.59
C ASN A 174 4.07 -0.79 4.75
N TYR A 175 3.52 -0.23 5.83
CA TYR A 175 4.30 0.30 6.97
C TYR A 175 5.38 -0.65 7.48
N PRO A 176 5.10 -1.96 7.71
CA PRO A 176 6.12 -2.88 8.21
C PRO A 176 7.31 -3.03 7.23
N ILE A 177 7.03 -3.06 5.93
CA ILE A 177 8.03 -3.18 4.87
C ILE A 177 8.82 -1.87 4.72
N ILE A 178 8.13 -0.72 4.75
CA ILE A 178 8.75 0.61 4.67
C ILE A 178 9.69 0.80 5.86
N ARG A 179 9.22 0.54 7.08
CA ARG A 179 10.02 0.70 8.31
C ARG A 179 11.30 -0.11 8.27
N LYS A 180 11.22 -1.37 7.83
CA LYS A 180 12.38 -2.27 7.69
C LYS A 180 13.39 -1.78 6.66
N ASN A 181 12.92 -1.24 5.53
CA ASN A 181 13.77 -0.92 4.39
C ASN A 181 14.00 0.58 4.21
N PHE A 182 13.62 1.42 5.18
CA PHE A 182 13.60 2.88 5.01
C PHE A 182 14.97 3.49 4.66
N SER A 183 16.06 2.85 5.09
CA SER A 183 17.43 3.28 4.75
C SER A 183 17.85 2.95 3.31
N ASN A 184 17.08 2.15 2.57
CA ASN A 184 17.34 1.74 1.21
C ASN A 184 16.30 2.38 0.27
N GLU A 185 16.65 3.53 -0.33
CA GLU A 185 15.76 4.27 -1.24
C GLU A 185 15.32 3.42 -2.43
N ASP A 186 16.20 2.58 -3.00
CA ASP A 186 15.89 1.71 -4.14
C ASP A 186 14.82 0.66 -3.79
N ALA A 187 14.89 0.09 -2.57
CA ALA A 187 13.89 -0.89 -2.11
C ALA A 187 12.50 -0.25 -1.94
N ILE A 188 12.45 1.00 -1.45
CA ILE A 188 11.20 1.76 -1.36
C ILE A 188 10.70 2.10 -2.78
N GLN A 189 11.59 2.43 -3.72
CA GLN A 189 11.22 2.76 -5.09
C GLN A 189 10.61 1.55 -5.80
N GLU A 190 11.22 0.38 -5.65
CA GLU A 190 10.69 -0.88 -6.17
C GLU A 190 9.34 -1.25 -5.55
N LEU A 191 9.17 -0.99 -4.25
CA LEU A 191 7.88 -1.19 -3.57
C LEU A 191 6.77 -0.30 -4.15
N VAL A 192 7.07 0.98 -4.42
CA VAL A 192 6.12 1.89 -5.09
C VAL A 192 5.84 1.43 -6.53
N TYR A 193 6.86 1.01 -7.27
CA TYR A 193 6.70 0.47 -8.62
C TYR A 193 5.74 -0.74 -8.65
N HIS A 194 5.91 -1.67 -7.72
CA HIS A 194 5.02 -2.84 -7.59
C HIS A 194 3.60 -2.45 -7.18
N TYR A 195 3.45 -1.48 -6.29
CA TYR A 195 2.13 -0.94 -5.93
C TYR A 195 1.41 -0.37 -7.16
N ASN A 196 2.12 0.40 -7.99
CA ASN A 196 1.57 0.96 -9.22
C ASN A 196 1.09 -0.16 -10.16
N HIS A 197 1.85 -1.24 -10.32
CA HIS A 197 1.58 -2.26 -11.34
C HIS A 197 0.70 -3.44 -10.89
N LYS A 198 0.12 -3.38 -9.68
CA LYS A 198 -0.78 -4.42 -9.19
C LYS A 198 -2.07 -4.46 -10.03
N SER A 199 -2.38 -5.63 -10.61
CA SER A 199 -3.57 -5.89 -11.44
C SER A 199 -4.81 -6.18 -10.61
#